data_AF-A0A951VYP0-F1
#
_entry.id   AF-A0A951VYP0-F1
#
_cell.length_a   1.000
_cell.length_b   1.000
_cell.length_c   1.000
_cell.angle_alpha   90.00
_cell.angle_beta   90.00
_cell.angle_gamma   90.00
#
_symmetry.space_group_name_H-M   'P 1'
#
loop_
_entity.id
_entity.type
_entity.pdbx_description
1 polymer ?
#
loop_
_entity_poly.entity_id
_entity_poly.type
_entity_poly.pdbx_seq_one_letter_code
_entity_poly.pdbx_strand_id
1 'polypeptide(L)'
;MNTESADGKPAVAFTNKEIEMVSHRFMPGQGLERITGEWHGRFWNGKSAPRNLTLKIDGDMGAVRMSFSDDSGKQTVVNGNYPAMADQFSLKGIEVQYKQDLDVMIITANESFGFLPNQTVSFVR
;
A
#
# COMPACT_ATOMS: atom_id res chain seq x y z
N MET A 1 34.64 52.64 38.74
CA MET A 1 35.43 51.87 37.75
C MET A 1 34.95 50.43 37.83
N ASN A 2 34.06 50.04 36.92
CA ASN A 2 33.47 48.70 36.83
C ASN A 2 34.07 48.01 35.61
N THR A 3 34.71 46.87 35.81
CA THR A 3 35.06 45.92 34.75
C THR A 3 34.95 44.51 35.31
N GLU A 4 33.75 43.94 35.28
CA GLU A 4 33.57 42.49 35.29
C GLU A 4 33.89 41.95 33.90
N SER A 5 34.70 40.89 33.85
CA SER A 5 35.04 40.14 32.63
C SER A 5 33.78 39.55 32.00
N ALA A 6 33.50 39.94 30.75
CA ALA A 6 32.45 39.37 29.93
C ALA A 6 32.93 38.10 29.23
N ASP A 7 33.09 37.00 29.97
CA ASP A 7 33.26 35.66 29.38
C ASP A 7 31.88 35.04 29.07
N GLY A 8 31.18 35.65 28.11
CA GLY A 8 29.96 35.12 27.53
C GLY A 8 30.22 34.55 26.14
N LYS A 9 30.61 33.28 26.04
CA LYS A 9 30.69 32.58 24.74
C LYS A 9 29.31 32.63 24.06
N PRO A 10 29.21 32.95 22.76
CA PRO A 10 27.94 32.85 22.07
C PRO A 10 27.56 31.37 21.92
N ALA A 11 26.53 30.94 22.64
CA ALA A 11 25.90 29.65 22.41
C ALA A 11 25.25 29.67 21.02
N VAL A 12 25.78 28.87 20.10
CA VAL A 12 25.23 28.71 18.76
C VAL A 12 23.90 27.98 18.89
N ALA A 13 22.80 28.74 18.85
CA ALA A 13 21.46 28.17 18.79
C ALA A 13 21.23 27.65 17.37
N PHE A 14 21.42 26.35 17.15
CA PHE A 14 20.91 25.69 15.96
C PHE A 14 19.39 25.66 16.05
N THR A 15 18.73 26.63 15.41
CA THR A 15 17.30 26.55 15.14
C THR A 15 17.14 25.47 14.08
N ASN A 16 16.60 24.30 14.47
CA ASN A 16 16.10 23.33 13.50
C ASN A 16 15.12 24.08 12.60
N LYS A 17 15.45 24.24 11.31
CA LYS A 17 14.47 24.72 10.33
C LYS A 17 13.27 23.80 10.44
N GLU A 18 12.08 24.38 10.59
CA GLU A 18 10.83 23.65 10.39
C GLU A 18 10.98 22.84 9.11
N ILE A 19 10.87 21.52 9.25
CA ILE A 19 10.81 20.64 8.10
C ILE A 19 9.47 21.00 7.44
N GLU A 20 9.51 21.84 6.40
CA GLU A 20 8.37 22.00 5.50
C GLU A 20 8.03 20.58 5.02
N MET A 21 6.97 19.99 5.56
CA MET A 21 6.40 18.77 5.02
C MET A 21 5.92 19.13 3.63
N VAL A 22 6.77 18.91 2.63
CA VAL A 22 6.40 19.04 1.23
C VAL A 22 5.44 17.90 0.91
N SER A 23 4.16 18.13 1.18
CA SER A 23 3.07 17.29 0.70
C SER A 23 3.06 17.37 -0.82
N HIS A 24 3.66 16.38 -1.47
CA HIS A 24 3.53 16.22 -2.91
C HIS A 24 2.10 15.76 -3.14
N ARG A 25 1.20 16.70 -3.46
CA ARG A 25 -0.15 16.37 -3.91
C ARG A 25 0.00 15.72 -5.29
N PHE A 26 -0.13 14.39 -5.35
CA PHE A 26 -0.09 13.66 -6.62
C PHE A 26 -1.18 14.19 -7.55
N MET A 27 -0.88 14.27 -8.85
CA MET A 27 -1.92 14.56 -9.84
C MET A 27 -2.97 13.44 -9.80
N PRO A 28 -4.26 13.77 -10.01
CA PRO A 28 -5.32 12.76 -10.09
C PRO A 28 -4.93 11.62 -11.06
N GLY A 29 -5.18 10.38 -10.66
CA GLY A 29 -4.85 9.19 -11.45
C GLY A 29 -3.38 8.77 -11.46
N GLN A 30 -2.50 9.38 -10.66
CA GLN A 30 -1.08 8.97 -10.57
C GLN A 30 -0.72 8.21 -9.29
N GLY A 31 -1.61 8.20 -8.31
CA GLY A 31 -1.39 7.55 -7.01
C GLY A 31 -2.21 6.29 -6.82
N LEU A 32 -2.63 6.09 -5.57
CA LEU A 32 -3.45 4.97 -5.12
C LEU A 32 -4.75 4.83 -5.95
N GLU A 33 -5.27 5.94 -6.48
CA GLU A 33 -6.44 6.00 -7.37
C GLU A 33 -6.33 5.06 -8.58
N ARG A 34 -5.12 4.77 -9.07
CA ARG A 34 -4.88 3.83 -10.18
C ARG A 34 -5.38 2.43 -9.86
N ILE A 35 -5.19 2.00 -8.61
CA ILE A 35 -5.45 0.63 -8.16
C ILE A 35 -6.72 0.52 -7.30
N THR A 36 -7.28 1.63 -6.82
CA THR A 36 -8.54 1.61 -6.05
C THR A 36 -9.71 1.16 -6.89
N GLY A 37 -10.67 0.48 -6.26
CA GLY A 37 -11.86 -0.05 -6.92
C GLY A 37 -12.04 -1.54 -6.66
N GLU A 38 -12.98 -2.12 -7.39
CA GLU A 38 -13.29 -3.54 -7.34
C GLU A 38 -12.60 -4.25 -8.51
N TRP A 39 -12.05 -5.43 -8.24
CA TRP A 39 -11.31 -6.26 -9.15
C TRP A 39 -11.80 -7.70 -9.04
N HIS A 40 -11.89 -8.39 -10.15
CA HIS A 40 -12.41 -9.75 -10.25
C HIS A 40 -11.34 -10.70 -10.76
N GLY A 41 -11.19 -11.82 -10.08
CA GLY A 41 -10.25 -12.88 -10.42
C GLY A 41 -10.93 -14.23 -10.40
N ARG A 42 -10.32 -15.22 -11.05
CA ARG A 42 -10.75 -16.61 -10.98
C ARG A 42 -9.57 -17.49 -10.62
N PHE A 43 -9.77 -18.34 -9.62
CA PHE A 43 -8.75 -19.26 -9.15
C PHE A 43 -9.22 -20.71 -9.22
N TRP A 44 -8.33 -21.60 -9.63
CA TRP A 44 -8.58 -23.04 -9.63
C TRP A 44 -7.31 -23.80 -9.24
N ASN A 45 -7.42 -24.63 -8.20
CA ASN A 45 -6.32 -25.45 -7.69
C ASN A 45 -6.26 -26.86 -8.29
N GLY A 46 -7.08 -27.16 -9.30
CA GLY A 46 -7.18 -28.48 -9.93
C GLY A 46 -7.93 -29.56 -9.11
N LYS A 47 -8.29 -29.28 -7.86
CA LYS A 47 -8.91 -30.26 -6.93
C LYS A 47 -10.37 -29.96 -6.61
N SER A 48 -10.77 -28.70 -6.64
CA SER A 48 -12.15 -28.25 -6.37
C SER A 48 -12.78 -27.63 -7.61
N ALA A 49 -14.03 -27.18 -7.53
CA ALA A 49 -14.57 -26.29 -8.54
C ALA A 49 -13.74 -24.98 -8.59
N PRO A 50 -13.62 -24.33 -9.77
CA PRO A 50 -13.07 -22.98 -9.87
C PRO A 50 -13.86 -22.00 -9.00
N ARG A 51 -13.17 -21.06 -8.38
CA ARG A 51 -13.75 -20.07 -7.46
C ARG A 51 -13.65 -18.69 -8.06
N ASN A 52 -14.73 -17.93 -7.95
CA ASN A 52 -14.71 -16.51 -8.30
C ASN A 52 -14.24 -15.70 -7.09
N LEU A 53 -13.34 -14.76 -7.33
CA LEU A 53 -12.70 -13.95 -6.31
C LEU A 53 -12.97 -12.48 -6.60
N THR A 54 -13.22 -11.72 -5.55
CA THR A 54 -13.37 -10.27 -5.60
C THR A 54 -12.31 -9.65 -4.71
N LEU A 55 -11.59 -8.67 -5.25
CA LEU A 55 -10.62 -7.86 -4.56
C LEU A 55 -11.09 -6.41 -4.59
N LYS A 56 -11.41 -5.87 -3.42
CA LYS A 56 -11.74 -4.45 -3.28
C LYS A 56 -10.57 -3.71 -2.64
N ILE A 57 -10.14 -2.63 -3.28
CA ILE A 57 -9.06 -1.78 -2.80
C ILE A 57 -9.62 -0.41 -2.49
N ASP A 58 -9.60 -0.07 -1.22
CA ASP A 58 -9.93 1.25 -0.71
C ASP A 58 -8.64 1.90 -0.19
N GLY A 59 -8.54 3.22 -0.32
CA GLY A 59 -7.34 3.90 0.12
C GLY A 59 -7.53 5.38 0.36
N ASP A 60 -6.83 5.89 1.37
CA ASP A 60 -6.87 7.29 1.79
C ASP A 60 -5.51 7.71 2.36
N MET A 61 -5.01 8.87 1.94
CA MET A 61 -3.74 9.47 2.41
C MET A 61 -2.55 8.48 2.49
N GLY A 62 -2.47 7.51 1.57
CA GLY A 62 -1.41 6.49 1.54
C GLY A 62 -1.66 5.26 2.41
N ALA A 63 -2.70 5.24 3.23
CA ALA A 63 -3.22 4.01 3.81
C ALA A 63 -4.02 3.24 2.75
N VAL A 64 -3.83 1.92 2.70
CA VAL A 64 -4.55 1.04 1.78
C VAL A 64 -5.19 -0.11 2.55
N ARG A 65 -6.44 -0.41 2.19
CA ARG A 65 -7.23 -1.52 2.68
C ARG A 65 -7.62 -2.40 1.50
N MET A 66 -7.16 -3.64 1.51
CA MET A 66 -7.47 -4.65 0.51
C MET A 66 -8.41 -5.67 1.13
N SER A 67 -9.60 -5.83 0.55
CA SER A 67 -10.60 -6.81 0.98
C SER A 67 -10.74 -7.88 -0.08
N PHE A 68 -10.37 -9.11 0.27
CA PHE A 68 -10.48 -10.29 -0.59
C PHE A 68 -11.71 -11.08 -0.18
N SER A 69 -12.57 -11.44 -1.13
CA SER A 69 -13.71 -12.31 -0.90
C SER A 69 -13.83 -13.36 -1.99
N ASP A 70 -14.45 -14.49 -1.67
CA ASP A 70 -14.82 -15.52 -2.62
C ASP A 70 -16.34 -15.75 -2.65
N ASP A 71 -16.78 -16.51 -3.65
CA ASP A 71 -18.17 -16.94 -3.83
C ASP A 71 -18.76 -17.76 -2.67
N SER A 72 -17.93 -18.30 -1.78
CA SER A 72 -18.38 -19.01 -0.56
C SER A 72 -18.62 -18.08 0.63
N GLY A 73 -18.38 -16.77 0.46
CA GLY A 73 -18.55 -15.76 1.50
C GLY A 73 -17.35 -15.64 2.45
N LYS A 74 -16.24 -16.36 2.21
CA LYS A 74 -15.02 -16.18 3.00
C LYS A 74 -14.39 -14.85 2.60
N GLN A 75 -14.04 -14.04 3.60
CA GLN A 75 -13.42 -12.73 3.40
C GLN A 75 -12.12 -12.61 4.22
N THR A 76 -11.14 -11.90 3.68
CA THR A 76 -9.92 -11.52 4.40
C THR A 76 -9.57 -10.08 4.07
N VAL A 77 -9.19 -9.30 5.09
CA VAL A 77 -8.83 -7.89 4.93
C VAL A 77 -7.38 -7.69 5.30
N VAL A 78 -6.63 -7.04 4.42
CA VAL A 78 -5.23 -6.66 4.62
C VAL A 78 -5.15 -5.14 4.60
N ASN A 79 -4.66 -4.58 5.70
CA ASN A 79 -4.37 -3.15 5.80
C ASN A 79 -2.86 -2.93 5.78
N GLY A 80 -2.44 -1.85 5.13
CA GLY A 80 -1.06 -1.40 5.16
C GLY A 80 -0.89 -0.02 4.53
N ASN A 81 0.34 0.29 4.16
CA ASN A 81 0.68 1.56 3.54
C ASN A 81 1.07 1.33 2.09
N TYR A 82 0.47 2.10 1.19
CA TYR A 82 0.84 2.14 -0.21
C TYR A 82 2.04 3.06 -0.39
N PRO A 83 3.20 2.55 -0.84
CA PRO A 83 4.31 3.40 -1.23
C PRO A 83 3.88 4.20 -2.46
N ALA A 84 4.00 5.52 -2.40
CA ALA A 84 3.47 6.38 -3.45
C ALA A 84 4.05 6.04 -4.83
N MET A 85 3.17 5.96 -5.83
CA MET A 85 3.50 5.62 -7.23
C MET A 85 4.15 4.24 -7.42
N ALA A 86 4.07 3.34 -6.44
CA ALA A 86 4.58 1.99 -6.61
C ALA A 86 3.65 1.15 -7.48
N ASP A 87 4.20 0.58 -8.55
CA ASP A 87 3.54 -0.47 -9.33
C ASP A 87 3.66 -1.84 -8.63
N GLN A 88 4.53 -1.95 -7.63
CA GLN A 88 4.73 -3.17 -6.86
C GLN A 88 4.99 -2.85 -5.39
N PHE A 89 4.27 -3.49 -4.47
CA PHE A 89 4.43 -3.29 -3.04
C PHE A 89 4.04 -4.55 -2.26
N SER A 90 4.55 -4.68 -1.04
CA SER A 90 4.23 -5.82 -0.18
C SER A 90 3.50 -5.37 1.09
N LEU A 91 2.46 -6.11 1.45
CA LEU A 91 1.68 -5.90 2.67
C LEU A 91 1.48 -7.22 3.39
N LYS A 92 1.97 -7.37 4.62
CA LYS A 92 1.62 -8.49 5.53
C LYS A 92 1.63 -9.87 4.85
N GLY A 93 2.66 -10.14 4.05
CA GLY A 93 2.82 -11.44 3.39
C GLY A 93 2.15 -11.61 2.03
N ILE A 94 1.51 -10.56 1.49
CA ILE A 94 1.14 -10.51 0.08
C ILE A 94 2.04 -9.53 -0.66
N GLU A 95 2.35 -9.87 -1.90
CA GLU A 95 2.97 -8.99 -2.88
C GLU A 95 1.90 -8.60 -3.91
N VAL A 96 1.80 -7.31 -4.16
CA VAL A 96 0.83 -6.70 -5.07
C VAL A 96 1.63 -6.11 -6.22
N GLN A 97 1.25 -6.45 -7.45
CA GLN A 97 1.80 -5.84 -8.66
C GLN A 97 0.66 -5.36 -9.56
N TYR A 98 0.71 -4.09 -9.95
CA TYR A 98 -0.19 -3.51 -10.92
C TYR A 98 0.50 -3.38 -12.29
N LYS A 99 -0.13 -3.96 -13.32
CA LYS A 99 0.31 -3.89 -14.72
C LYS A 99 -0.60 -2.92 -15.46
N GLN A 100 -0.19 -1.65 -15.53
CA GLN A 100 -1.01 -0.57 -16.09
C GLN A 100 -1.34 -0.77 -17.58
N ASP A 101 -0.43 -1.39 -18.34
CA ASP A 101 -0.60 -1.68 -19.76
C ASP A 101 -1.73 -2.68 -20.06
N LEU A 102 -2.00 -3.59 -19.12
CA LEU A 102 -3.04 -4.62 -19.24
C LEU A 102 -4.27 -4.35 -18.36
N ASP A 103 -4.20 -3.34 -17.49
CA ASP A 103 -5.11 -3.10 -16.38
C ASP A 103 -5.36 -4.40 -15.58
N VAL A 104 -4.27 -5.05 -15.17
CA VAL A 104 -4.27 -6.30 -14.40
C VAL A 104 -3.60 -6.08 -13.07
N MET A 105 -4.19 -6.64 -12.02
CA MET A 105 -3.57 -6.76 -10.72
C MET A 105 -3.12 -8.18 -10.44
N ILE A 106 -1.88 -8.36 -10.05
CA ILE A 106 -1.31 -9.66 -9.69
C ILE A 106 -1.05 -9.65 -8.19
N ILE A 107 -1.61 -10.64 -7.50
CA ILE A 107 -1.43 -10.84 -6.07
C ILE A 107 -0.70 -12.16 -5.88
N THR A 108 0.49 -12.10 -5.30
CA THR A 108 1.26 -13.27 -4.88
C THR A 108 1.22 -13.38 -3.38
N ALA A 109 0.62 -14.45 -2.88
CA ALA A 109 0.40 -14.67 -1.46
C ALA A 109 1.41 -15.64 -0.87
N ASN A 110 1.94 -15.33 0.31
CA ASN A 110 2.78 -16.23 1.08
C ASN A 110 1.95 -17.28 1.87
N GLU A 111 2.64 -18.14 2.61
CA GLU A 111 2.05 -19.20 3.44
C GLU A 111 1.07 -18.69 4.51
N SER A 112 1.28 -17.48 5.00
CA SER A 112 0.51 -16.91 6.10
C SER A 112 -0.83 -16.31 5.64
N PHE A 113 -1.06 -16.17 4.33
CA PHE A 113 -2.28 -15.58 3.81
C PHE A 113 -3.40 -16.62 3.70
N GLY A 114 -4.31 -16.61 4.68
CA GLY A 114 -5.34 -17.65 4.82
C GLY A 114 -6.36 -17.75 3.68
N PHE A 115 -6.50 -16.74 2.82
CA PHE A 115 -7.43 -16.79 1.69
C PHE A 115 -6.90 -17.72 0.58
N LEU A 116 -5.63 -17.57 0.21
CA LEU A 116 -4.94 -18.35 -0.82
C LEU A 116 -3.44 -18.51 -0.50
N PRO A 117 -3.06 -19.41 0.41
CA PRO A 117 -1.66 -19.56 0.80
C PRO A 117 -0.82 -20.10 -0.35
N ASN A 118 0.34 -19.49 -0.60
CA ASN A 118 1.29 -19.87 -1.66
C ASN A 118 0.69 -19.85 -3.08
N GLN A 119 -0.25 -18.95 -3.36
CA GLN A 119 -0.84 -18.82 -4.69
C GLN A 119 -0.58 -17.46 -5.28
N THR A 120 -0.50 -17.42 -6.60
CA THR A 120 -0.55 -16.19 -7.40
C THR A 120 -1.87 -16.13 -8.15
N VAL A 121 -2.55 -14.98 -8.07
CA VAL A 121 -3.82 -14.75 -8.75
C VAL A 121 -3.77 -13.41 -9.48
N SER A 122 -4.28 -13.40 -10.71
CA SER A 122 -4.55 -12.18 -11.44
C SER A 122 -6.01 -11.74 -11.29
N PHE A 123 -6.22 -10.44 -11.23
CA PHE A 123 -7.51 -9.78 -11.18
C PHE A 123 -7.59 -8.72 -12.27
N VAL A 124 -8.79 -8.51 -12.80
CA VAL A 124 -9.15 -7.49 -13.79
C VAL A 124 -10.31 -6.66 -13.26
N ARG A 125 -10.46 -5.42 -13.70
CA ARG A 125 -11.64 -4.59 -13.36
C ARG A 125 -12.92 -5.06 -14.04
#